data_AF-A0A4U0VNL1-F1
#
_entry.id   AF-A0A4U0VNL1-F1
#
_cell.length_a   1.000
_cell.length_b   1.000
_cell.length_c   1.000
_cell.angle_alpha   90.00
_cell.angle_beta   90.00
_cell.angle_gamma   90.00
#
_symmetry.space_group_name_H-M   'P 1'
#
loop_
_entity.id
_entity.type
_entity.pdbx_description
1 polymer ?
#
loop_
_entity_poly.entity_id
_entity_poly.type
_entity_poly.pdbx_seq_one_letter_code
_entity_poly.pdbx_strand_id
1 'polypeptide(L)'
;ALDTLAALMKSYDTSLASSSSTVEREAGFRPVLAEALDPFLHGCENLTQRLAEPANHIFALNCALAVKESLSAFPSFTRQRMQTLDDAIAQHAACLVEYQHVWFLHASGLQPLVSALASLSSSSTDLPPVFAPEKLMATSRHLDAFLPSAMEDAHENVKRLKSAVLALEVTEAAAQRFCEDFEAVEDVVLKADGERAVADEHADGGEGARRLREAFPRTSAEIRVLLS
;
A
#
# COMPACT_ATOMS: atom_id res chain seq x y z
N ALA A 1 4.05 -13.25 -28.01
CA ALA A 1 4.67 -14.10 -26.97
C ALA A 1 3.60 -14.87 -26.21
N LEU A 2 2.69 -14.19 -25.50
CA LEU A 2 1.57 -14.86 -24.80
C LEU A 2 0.64 -15.62 -25.76
N ASP A 3 0.36 -15.11 -26.96
CA ASP A 3 -0.43 -15.84 -27.97
C ASP A 3 0.24 -17.15 -28.42
N THR A 4 1.57 -17.12 -28.55
CA THR A 4 2.38 -18.29 -28.89
C THR A 4 2.34 -19.31 -27.75
N LEU A 5 2.46 -18.85 -26.50
CA LEU A 5 2.34 -19.71 -25.32
C LEU A 5 0.93 -20.32 -25.22
N ALA A 6 -0.12 -19.55 -25.48
CA ALA A 6 -1.50 -20.03 -25.50
C ALA A 6 -1.72 -21.12 -26.56
N ALA A 7 -1.14 -20.97 -27.75
CA ALA A 7 -1.18 -21.99 -28.79
C ALA A 7 -0.46 -23.28 -28.36
N LEU A 8 0.72 -23.17 -27.72
CA LEU A 8 1.46 -24.32 -27.18
C LEU A 8 0.69 -25.03 -26.07
N MET A 9 0.08 -24.29 -25.13
CA MET A 9 -0.76 -24.84 -24.07
C MET A 9 -1.97 -25.58 -24.62
N LYS A 10 -2.64 -25.02 -25.62
CA LYS A 10 -3.78 -25.67 -26.29
C LYS A 10 -3.37 -26.95 -26.99
N SER A 11 -2.24 -26.94 -27.70
CA SER A 11 -1.70 -28.15 -28.34
C SER A 11 -1.39 -29.22 -27.29
N TYR A 12 -0.72 -28.84 -26.21
CA TYR A 12 -0.36 -29.75 -25.11
C TYR A 12 -1.59 -30.37 -24.43
N ASP A 13 -2.62 -29.56 -24.15
CA ASP A 13 -3.89 -30.01 -23.58
C ASP A 13 -4.58 -31.05 -24.47
N THR A 14 -4.61 -30.82 -25.79
CA THR A 14 -5.21 -31.77 -26.74
C THR A 14 -4.40 -33.05 -26.94
N SER A 15 -3.06 -32.99 -26.90
CA SER A 15 -2.19 -34.15 -27.13
C SER A 15 -2.13 -35.11 -25.94
N LEU A 16 -2.34 -34.62 -24.71
CA LEU A 16 -2.27 -35.41 -23.47
C LEU A 16 -3.63 -35.70 -22.82
N ALA A 17 -4.73 -35.35 -23.48
CA ALA A 17 -6.10 -35.57 -23.01
C ALA A 17 -6.46 -37.05 -22.73
N SER A 18 -5.60 -38.00 -23.07
CA SER A 18 -5.97 -39.42 -23.16
C SER A 18 -5.49 -40.32 -22.02
N SER A 19 -4.52 -39.95 -21.16
CA SER A 19 -3.94 -40.99 -20.25
C SER A 19 -3.02 -40.58 -19.08
N SER A 20 -2.77 -39.30 -18.78
CA SER A 20 -1.84 -38.92 -17.69
C SER A 20 -2.54 -38.20 -16.53
N SER A 21 -2.06 -38.45 -15.31
CA SER A 21 -2.52 -37.73 -14.12
C SER A 21 -2.13 -36.25 -14.20
N THR A 22 -2.86 -35.38 -13.51
CA THR A 22 -2.64 -33.92 -13.48
C THR A 22 -1.20 -33.55 -13.11
N VAL A 23 -0.59 -34.32 -12.21
CA VAL A 23 0.79 -34.12 -11.73
C VAL A 23 1.82 -34.42 -12.83
N GLU A 24 1.62 -35.50 -13.58
CA GLU A 24 2.50 -35.86 -14.70
C GLU A 24 2.39 -34.85 -15.85
N ARG A 25 1.17 -34.34 -16.09
CA ARG A 25 0.92 -33.29 -17.07
C ARG A 25 1.64 -31.99 -16.73
N GLU A 26 1.60 -31.57 -15.47
CA GLU A 26 2.31 -30.39 -14.98
C GLU A 26 3.83 -30.58 -15.07
N ALA A 27 4.34 -31.73 -14.62
CA ALA A 27 5.77 -32.05 -14.69
C ALA A 27 6.30 -32.07 -16.13
N GLY A 28 5.51 -32.59 -17.08
CA GLY A 28 5.86 -32.66 -18.50
C GLY A 28 5.79 -31.31 -19.22
N PHE A 29 4.90 -30.39 -18.81
CA PHE A 29 4.77 -29.08 -19.45
C PHE A 29 5.74 -28.03 -18.89
N ARG A 30 6.18 -28.21 -17.64
CA ARG A 30 7.11 -27.31 -16.96
C ARG A 30 8.33 -26.90 -17.79
N PRO A 31 9.09 -27.78 -18.47
CA PRO A 31 10.23 -27.35 -19.29
C PRO A 31 9.81 -26.50 -20.49
N VAL A 32 8.65 -26.79 -21.12
CA VAL A 32 8.11 -25.99 -22.23
C VAL A 32 7.72 -24.60 -21.73
N LEU A 33 7.08 -24.54 -20.56
CA LEU A 33 6.71 -23.27 -19.93
C LEU A 33 7.95 -22.46 -19.56
N ALA A 34 8.98 -23.09 -18.98
CA ALA A 34 10.24 -22.44 -18.64
C ALA A 34 10.90 -21.82 -19.89
N GLU A 35 11.08 -22.62 -20.95
CA GLU A 35 11.72 -22.15 -22.18
C GLU A 35 10.90 -21.04 -22.89
N ALA A 36 9.57 -21.14 -22.89
CA ALA A 36 8.71 -20.21 -23.62
C ALA A 36 8.37 -18.93 -22.84
N LEU A 37 8.42 -18.95 -21.50
CA LEU A 37 7.96 -17.85 -20.64
C LEU A 37 9.09 -17.19 -19.83
N ASP A 38 10.06 -17.95 -19.32
CA ASP A 38 11.10 -17.41 -18.44
C ASP A 38 11.99 -16.35 -19.10
N PRO A 39 12.36 -16.44 -20.40
CA PRO A 39 13.09 -15.36 -21.07
C PRO A 39 12.33 -14.04 -21.08
N PHE A 40 11.00 -14.09 -21.20
CA PHE A 40 10.17 -12.88 -21.16
C PHE A 40 10.04 -12.32 -19.75
N LEU A 41 9.91 -13.18 -18.73
CA LEU A 41 9.90 -12.72 -17.33
C LEU A 41 11.23 -12.10 -16.94
N HIS A 42 12.36 -12.72 -17.29
CA HIS A 42 13.68 -12.12 -17.10
C HIS A 42 13.81 -10.78 -17.85
N GLY A 43 13.28 -10.68 -19.06
CA GLY A 43 13.21 -9.41 -19.78
C GLY A 43 12.41 -8.35 -19.03
N CYS A 44 11.27 -8.71 -18.46
CA CYS A 44 10.45 -7.82 -17.65
C CYS A 44 11.17 -7.41 -16.36
N GLU A 45 11.80 -8.33 -15.65
CA GLU A 45 12.59 -8.05 -14.44
C GLU A 45 13.77 -7.10 -14.70
N ASN A 46 14.46 -7.25 -15.83
CA ASN A 46 15.51 -6.31 -16.22
C ASN A 46 14.97 -4.91 -16.52
N LEU A 47 13.74 -4.81 -17.01
CA LEU A 47 13.08 -3.52 -17.25
C LEU A 47 12.60 -2.89 -15.95
N THR A 48 12.05 -3.67 -15.01
CA THR A 48 11.58 -3.15 -13.71
C THR A 48 12.72 -2.53 -12.92
N GLN A 49 13.93 -3.12 -12.95
CA GLN A 49 15.13 -2.58 -12.30
C GLN A 49 15.57 -1.21 -12.83
N ARG A 50 15.14 -0.83 -14.03
CA ARG A 50 15.50 0.45 -14.67
C ARG A 50 14.44 1.54 -14.48
N LEU A 51 13.27 1.17 -13.96
CA LEU A 51 12.16 2.09 -13.73
C LEU A 51 12.21 2.61 -12.29
N ALA A 52 11.88 3.88 -12.11
CA ALA A 52 11.68 4.45 -10.78
C ALA A 52 10.35 3.98 -10.18
N GLU A 53 10.27 3.97 -8.84
CA GLU A 53 9.01 3.77 -8.13
C GLU A 53 8.04 4.93 -8.41
N PRO A 54 6.73 4.67 -8.57
CA PRO A 54 6.04 3.37 -8.47
C PRO A 54 5.95 2.61 -9.81
N ALA A 55 6.52 3.15 -10.89
CA ALA A 55 6.35 2.63 -12.25
C ALA A 55 6.95 1.22 -12.44
N ASN A 56 8.01 0.89 -11.71
CA ASN A 56 8.59 -0.47 -11.67
C ASN A 56 7.56 -1.51 -11.23
N HIS A 57 6.87 -1.29 -10.11
CA HIS A 57 5.89 -2.20 -9.53
C HIS A 57 4.61 -2.26 -10.36
N ILE A 58 4.15 -1.12 -10.88
CA ILE A 58 3.00 -1.08 -11.80
C ILE A 58 3.28 -1.91 -13.06
N PHE A 59 4.47 -1.78 -13.64
CA PHE A 59 4.86 -2.56 -14.80
C PHE A 59 4.93 -4.06 -14.47
N ALA A 60 5.55 -4.42 -13.35
CA ALA A 60 5.65 -5.82 -12.91
C ALA A 60 4.27 -6.45 -12.70
N LEU A 61 3.35 -5.76 -12.02
CA LEU A 61 1.97 -6.21 -11.83
C LEU A 61 1.23 -6.39 -13.15
N ASN A 62 1.32 -5.41 -14.06
CA ASN A 62 0.70 -5.48 -15.38
C ASN A 62 1.19 -6.70 -16.18
N CYS A 63 2.49 -7.01 -16.11
CA CYS A 63 3.07 -8.19 -16.75
C CYS A 63 2.58 -9.48 -16.08
N ALA A 64 2.64 -9.57 -14.75
CA ALA A 64 2.23 -10.75 -14.00
C ALA A 64 0.75 -11.08 -14.20
N LEU A 65 -0.12 -10.06 -14.17
CA LEU A 65 -1.56 -10.21 -14.43
C LEU A 65 -1.84 -10.71 -15.85
N ALA A 66 -1.16 -10.18 -16.86
CA ALA A 66 -1.34 -10.63 -18.24
C ALA A 66 -0.90 -12.09 -18.45
N VAL A 67 0.20 -12.50 -17.79
CA VAL A 67 0.66 -13.90 -17.81
C VAL A 67 -0.37 -14.78 -17.08
N LYS A 68 -0.82 -14.38 -15.88
CA LYS A 68 -1.81 -15.12 -15.09
C LYS A 68 -3.12 -15.32 -15.86
N GLU A 69 -3.61 -14.29 -16.53
CA GLU A 69 -4.80 -14.37 -17.39
C GLU A 69 -4.62 -15.43 -18.47
N SER A 70 -3.46 -15.44 -19.15
CA SER A 70 -3.14 -16.43 -20.19
C SER A 70 -3.06 -17.86 -19.66
N LEU A 71 -2.55 -18.06 -18.45
CA LEU A 71 -2.42 -19.39 -17.83
C LEU A 71 -3.72 -19.90 -17.20
N SER A 72 -4.65 -19.01 -16.84
CA SER A 72 -5.90 -19.34 -16.13
C SER A 72 -6.84 -20.25 -16.92
N ALA A 73 -6.73 -20.25 -18.25
CA ALA A 73 -7.49 -21.13 -19.14
C ALA A 73 -7.08 -22.62 -19.04
N PHE A 74 -5.92 -22.93 -18.44
CA PHE A 74 -5.34 -24.28 -18.42
C PHE A 74 -4.92 -24.76 -17.02
N PRO A 75 -5.81 -24.75 -16.01
CA PRO A 75 -5.45 -24.98 -14.60
C PRO A 75 -4.95 -26.41 -14.30
N SER A 76 -5.07 -27.33 -15.25
CA SER A 76 -4.66 -28.73 -15.12
C SER A 76 -3.14 -28.94 -15.15
N PHE A 77 -2.35 -27.97 -15.60
CA PHE A 77 -0.89 -28.09 -15.66
C PHE A 77 -0.13 -26.77 -15.47
N THR A 78 -0.81 -25.71 -15.04
CA THR A 78 -0.21 -24.38 -14.80
C THR A 78 -0.28 -23.96 -13.33
N ARG A 79 -0.80 -24.81 -12.44
CA ARG A 79 -1.14 -24.46 -11.04
C ARG A 79 0.06 -23.94 -10.27
N GLN A 80 1.20 -24.63 -10.31
CA GLN A 80 2.42 -24.21 -9.62
C GLN A 80 2.88 -22.83 -10.10
N ARG A 81 2.84 -22.58 -11.42
CA ARG A 81 3.23 -21.28 -11.98
C ARG A 81 2.26 -20.18 -11.61
N MET A 82 0.95 -20.47 -11.58
CA MET A 82 -0.07 -19.52 -11.11
C MET A 82 0.19 -19.12 -9.66
N GLN A 83 0.54 -20.07 -8.79
CA GLN A 83 0.87 -19.77 -7.40
C GLN A 83 2.09 -18.84 -7.27
N THR A 84 3.16 -19.10 -8.01
CA THR A 84 4.34 -18.20 -8.02
C THR A 84 4.00 -16.80 -8.53
N LEU A 85 3.10 -16.68 -9.51
CA LEU A 85 2.63 -15.38 -9.99
C LEU A 85 1.77 -14.67 -8.95
N ASP A 86 0.95 -15.40 -8.20
CA ASP A 86 0.13 -14.85 -7.11
C ASP A 86 1.01 -14.28 -5.99
N ASP A 87 2.06 -15.00 -5.59
CA ASP A 87 3.03 -14.53 -4.60
C ASP A 87 3.74 -13.25 -5.07
N ALA A 88 4.16 -13.20 -6.35
CA ALA A 88 4.80 -12.02 -6.93
C ALA A 88 3.84 -10.83 -7.05
N ILE A 89 2.57 -11.07 -7.41
CA ILE A 89 1.52 -10.04 -7.46
C ILE A 89 1.30 -9.47 -6.05
N ALA A 90 1.16 -10.32 -5.04
CA ALA A 90 0.98 -9.89 -3.65
C ALA A 90 2.18 -9.05 -3.16
N GLN A 91 3.41 -9.46 -3.49
CA GLN A 91 4.61 -8.72 -3.13
C GLN A 91 4.64 -7.31 -3.76
N HIS A 92 4.39 -7.21 -5.08
CA HIS A 92 4.39 -5.91 -5.75
C HIS A 92 3.21 -5.02 -5.34
N ALA A 93 2.04 -5.60 -5.05
CA ALA A 93 0.91 -4.87 -4.49
C ALA A 93 1.26 -4.28 -3.12
N ALA A 94 1.91 -5.05 -2.24
CA ALA A 94 2.35 -4.56 -0.94
C ALA A 94 3.36 -3.40 -1.06
N CYS A 95 4.29 -3.47 -2.03
CA CYS A 95 5.20 -2.34 -2.31
C CYS A 95 4.45 -1.08 -2.78
N LEU A 96 3.39 -1.22 -3.58
CA LEU A 96 2.57 -0.06 -3.97
C LEU A 96 1.75 0.50 -2.81
N VAL A 97 1.26 -0.35 -1.91
CA VAL A 97 0.60 0.10 -0.67
C VAL A 97 1.56 0.92 0.18
N GLU A 98 2.80 0.46 0.34
CA GLU A 98 3.85 1.21 1.05
C GLU A 98 4.12 2.56 0.38
N TYR A 99 4.30 2.58 -0.94
CA TYR A 99 4.54 3.81 -1.69
C TYR A 99 3.39 4.82 -1.49
N GLN A 100 2.14 4.35 -1.60
CA GLN A 100 0.96 5.20 -1.42
C GLN A 100 0.85 5.70 0.02
N HIS A 101 1.14 4.84 1.01
CA HIS A 101 1.12 5.20 2.42
C HIS A 101 2.14 6.30 2.74
N VAL A 102 3.37 6.15 2.26
CA VAL A 102 4.41 7.18 2.36
C VAL A 102 3.95 8.48 1.68
N TRP A 103 3.34 8.39 0.50
CA TRP A 103 2.78 9.56 -0.18
C TRP A 103 1.67 10.24 0.66
N PHE A 104 0.73 9.48 1.25
CA PHE A 104 -0.31 10.02 2.13
C PHE A 104 0.30 10.80 3.30
N LEU A 105 1.32 10.25 3.97
CA LEU A 105 1.98 10.91 5.10
C LEU A 105 2.71 12.19 4.70
N HIS A 106 3.39 12.19 3.56
CA HIS A 106 4.09 13.37 3.05
C HIS A 106 3.14 14.44 2.54
N ALA A 107 2.14 14.07 1.74
CA ALA A 107 1.20 15.00 1.11
C ALA A 107 0.22 15.63 2.11
N SER A 108 -0.13 14.93 3.19
CA SER A 108 -0.95 15.46 4.29
C SER A 108 -0.15 16.29 5.30
N GLY A 109 1.18 16.22 5.27
CA GLY A 109 2.08 16.80 6.28
C GLY A 109 2.10 16.10 7.63
N LEU A 110 1.54 14.89 7.74
CA LEU A 110 1.60 14.10 8.96
C LEU A 110 2.96 13.46 9.23
N GLN A 111 3.80 13.29 8.19
CA GLN A 111 5.09 12.61 8.29
C GLN A 111 5.94 13.03 9.50
N PRO A 112 6.10 14.35 9.83
CA PRO A 112 6.92 14.77 10.96
C PRO A 112 6.33 14.35 12.33
N LEU A 113 4.99 14.30 12.45
CA LEU A 113 4.32 13.88 13.68
C LEU A 113 4.50 12.37 13.88
N VAL A 114 4.23 11.57 12.84
CA VAL A 114 4.37 10.11 12.88
C VAL A 114 5.82 9.69 13.13
N SER A 115 6.78 10.36 12.49
CA SER A 115 8.21 10.09 12.72
C SER A 115 8.64 10.41 14.16
N ALA A 116 8.09 11.48 14.73
CA ALA A 116 8.35 11.84 16.12
C ALA A 116 7.75 10.81 17.09
N LEU A 117 6.56 10.27 16.80
CA LEU A 117 5.96 9.18 17.58
C LEU A 117 6.83 7.93 17.59
N ALA A 118 7.37 7.52 16.43
CA ALA A 118 8.26 6.36 16.34
C ALA A 118 9.55 6.53 17.17
N SER A 119 9.96 7.78 17.40
CA SER A 119 11.15 8.13 18.20
C SER A 119 10.86 8.28 19.69
N LEU A 120 9.58 8.33 20.09
CA LEU A 120 9.19 8.43 21.48
C LEU A 120 9.35 7.09 22.18
N SER A 121 10.25 7.05 23.17
CA SER A 121 10.28 5.96 24.12
C SER A 121 9.08 6.05 25.05
N SER A 122 8.52 4.91 25.44
CA SER A 122 7.34 4.78 26.32
C SER A 122 7.51 5.46 27.70
N SER A 123 8.69 5.96 28.03
CA SER A 123 9.05 6.61 29.29
C SER A 123 9.25 8.14 29.22
N SER A 124 9.21 8.74 28.02
CA SER A 124 9.38 10.20 27.86
C SER A 124 8.05 10.91 28.05
N THR A 125 7.93 11.73 29.09
CA THR A 125 6.78 12.60 29.36
C THR A 125 6.81 13.88 28.53
N ASP A 126 7.97 14.22 27.96
CA ASP A 126 8.13 15.42 27.14
C ASP A 126 7.72 15.16 25.69
N LEU A 127 6.68 15.87 25.25
CA LEU A 127 6.28 15.87 23.85
C LEU A 127 7.34 16.54 22.97
N PRO A 128 7.66 15.97 21.80
CA PRO A 128 8.61 16.59 20.88
C PRO A 128 8.10 17.94 20.38
N PRO A 129 8.99 18.88 19.99
CA PRO A 129 8.61 20.22 19.53
C PRO A 129 7.70 20.25 18.31
N VAL A 130 7.49 19.13 17.61
CA VAL A 130 6.54 19.02 16.48
C VAL A 130 5.08 19.06 16.95
N PHE A 131 4.82 18.71 18.22
CA PHE A 131 3.49 18.79 18.85
C PHE A 131 3.22 20.17 19.49
N ALA A 132 4.06 21.18 19.23
CA ALA A 132 3.79 22.54 19.64
C ALA A 132 2.47 23.04 19.00
N PRO A 133 1.62 23.80 19.71
CA PRO A 133 0.31 24.22 19.21
C PRO A 133 0.36 24.90 17.84
N GLU A 134 1.38 25.74 17.58
CA GLU A 134 1.50 26.45 16.30
C GLU A 134 1.77 25.49 15.14
N LYS A 135 2.56 24.44 15.38
CA LYS A 135 2.88 23.43 14.37
C LYS A 135 1.69 22.49 14.14
N LEU A 136 0.99 22.09 15.20
CA LEU A 136 -0.25 21.31 15.08
C LEU A 136 -1.31 22.07 14.28
N MET A 137 -1.48 23.38 14.54
CA MET A 137 -2.38 24.21 13.74
C MET A 137 -1.96 24.27 12.26
N ALA A 138 -0.66 24.39 11.98
CA ALA A 138 -0.16 24.40 10.61
C ALA A 138 -0.41 23.06 9.92
N THR A 139 -0.14 21.94 10.59
CA THR A 139 -0.42 20.60 10.08
C THR A 139 -1.91 20.37 9.86
N SER A 140 -2.77 20.79 10.80
CA SER A 140 -4.23 20.67 10.65
C SER A 140 -4.73 21.40 9.41
N ARG A 141 -4.26 22.63 9.16
CA ARG A 141 -4.64 23.39 7.97
C ARG A 141 -4.18 22.72 6.68
N HIS A 142 -2.98 22.14 6.70
CA HIS A 142 -2.45 21.45 5.53
C HIS A 142 -3.22 20.16 5.26
N LEU A 143 -3.52 19.39 6.30
CA LEU A 143 -4.38 18.22 6.24
C LEU A 143 -5.77 18.57 5.69
N ASP A 144 -6.40 19.64 6.17
CA ASP A 144 -7.71 20.10 5.68
C ASP A 144 -7.70 20.49 4.19
N ALA A 145 -6.57 21.00 3.69
CA ALA A 145 -6.40 21.31 2.27
C ALA A 145 -6.15 20.05 1.41
N PHE A 146 -5.58 18.99 2.02
CA PHE A 146 -5.26 17.72 1.36
C PHE A 146 -6.48 16.79 1.23
N LEU A 147 -7.27 16.65 2.30
CA LEU A 147 -8.35 15.66 2.39
C LEU A 147 -9.36 15.69 1.22
N PRO A 148 -9.79 16.84 0.66
CA PRO A 148 -10.80 16.87 -0.39
C PRO A 148 -10.41 16.14 -1.69
N SER A 149 -9.13 16.08 -2.04
CA SER A 149 -8.62 15.43 -3.26
C SER A 149 -7.76 14.20 -2.99
N ALA A 150 -7.56 13.84 -1.71
CA ALA A 150 -6.60 12.83 -1.28
C ALA A 150 -6.72 11.49 -2.02
N MET A 151 -7.93 10.95 -2.14
CA MET A 151 -8.16 9.66 -2.81
C MET A 151 -8.00 9.74 -4.33
N GLU A 152 -8.41 10.85 -4.95
CA GLU A 152 -8.26 11.06 -6.39
C GLU A 152 -6.78 11.21 -6.76
N ASP A 153 -6.04 12.03 -6.03
CA ASP A 153 -4.61 12.25 -6.22
C ASP A 153 -3.81 10.96 -5.94
N ALA A 154 -4.20 10.18 -4.93
CA ALA A 154 -3.61 8.88 -4.68
C ALA A 154 -3.84 7.92 -5.87
N HIS A 155 -5.08 7.84 -6.37
CA HIS A 155 -5.40 6.99 -7.52
C HIS A 155 -4.60 7.40 -8.78
N GLU A 156 -4.35 8.70 -8.97
CA GLU A 156 -3.52 9.20 -10.07
C GLU A 156 -2.07 8.67 -10.05
N ASN A 157 -1.51 8.37 -8.88
CA ASN A 157 -0.18 7.74 -8.75
C ASN A 157 -0.13 6.33 -9.34
N VAL A 158 -1.25 5.60 -9.28
CA VAL A 158 -1.36 4.19 -9.72
C VAL A 158 -2.17 4.01 -11.00
N LYS A 159 -2.60 5.09 -11.66
CA LYS A 159 -3.48 5.07 -12.85
C LYS A 159 -3.01 4.22 -14.04
N ARG A 160 -1.72 3.88 -14.09
CA ARG A 160 -1.14 3.02 -15.14
C ARG A 160 -1.28 1.53 -14.83
N LEU A 161 -1.77 1.17 -13.66
CA LEU A 161 -2.12 -0.20 -13.30
C LEU A 161 -3.37 -0.60 -14.09
N LYS A 162 -3.30 -1.71 -14.82
CA LYS A 162 -4.38 -2.16 -15.71
C LYS A 162 -5.58 -2.69 -14.94
N SER A 163 -5.36 -3.24 -13.75
CA SER A 163 -6.44 -3.72 -12.89
C SER A 163 -6.96 -2.55 -12.05
N ALA A 164 -8.13 -2.04 -12.40
CA ALA A 164 -8.81 -1.00 -11.62
C ALA A 164 -9.18 -1.47 -10.21
N VAL A 165 -9.54 -2.75 -10.07
CA VAL A 165 -9.81 -3.37 -8.75
C VAL A 165 -8.57 -3.33 -7.87
N LEU A 166 -7.42 -3.75 -8.40
CA LEU A 166 -6.18 -3.76 -7.62
C LEU A 166 -5.69 -2.32 -7.33
N ALA A 167 -5.92 -1.37 -8.24
CA ALA A 167 -5.59 0.04 -8.01
C ALA A 167 -6.39 0.63 -6.83
N LEU A 168 -7.68 0.29 -6.76
CA LEU A 168 -8.55 0.67 -5.66
C LEU A 168 -8.12 -0.01 -4.36
N GLU A 169 -7.95 -1.34 -4.35
CA GLU A 169 -7.53 -2.11 -3.16
C GLU A 169 -6.20 -1.59 -2.57
N VAL A 170 -5.21 -1.29 -3.42
CA VAL A 170 -3.93 -0.73 -3.00
C VAL A 170 -4.10 0.65 -2.36
N THR A 171 -4.96 1.49 -2.94
CA THR A 171 -5.19 2.86 -2.47
C THR A 171 -5.95 2.85 -1.14
N GLU A 172 -7.01 2.05 -1.03
CA GLU A 172 -7.78 1.88 0.21
C GLU A 172 -6.93 1.29 1.33
N ALA A 173 -6.10 0.28 1.04
CA ALA A 173 -5.19 -0.31 2.04
C ALA A 173 -4.17 0.71 2.57
N ALA A 174 -3.66 1.59 1.70
CA ALA A 174 -2.76 2.68 2.10
C ALA A 174 -3.48 3.76 2.93
N ALA A 175 -4.71 4.13 2.54
CA ALA A 175 -5.53 5.07 3.29
C ALA A 175 -5.90 4.54 4.69
N GLN A 176 -6.16 3.24 4.81
CA GLN A 176 -6.42 2.59 6.09
C GLN A 176 -5.20 2.68 7.02
N ARG A 177 -3.99 2.38 6.52
CA ARG A 177 -2.74 2.55 7.30
C ARG A 177 -2.50 4.00 7.72
N PHE A 178 -2.79 4.94 6.82
CA PHE A 178 -2.71 6.36 7.13
C PHE A 178 -3.70 6.76 8.26
N CYS A 179 -4.92 6.22 8.26
CA CYS A 179 -5.89 6.45 9.32
C CYS A 179 -5.41 5.91 10.68
N GLU A 180 -4.75 4.75 10.69
CA GLU A 180 -4.15 4.15 11.89
C GLU A 180 -3.01 5.02 12.45
N ASP A 181 -2.16 5.57 11.58
CA ASP A 181 -1.13 6.52 12.00
C ASP A 181 -1.72 7.82 12.56
N PHE A 182 -2.78 8.33 11.93
CA PHE A 182 -3.48 9.51 12.43
C PHE A 182 -4.09 9.24 13.82
N GLU A 183 -4.70 8.07 14.01
CA GLU A 183 -5.27 7.65 15.29
C GLU A 183 -4.20 7.63 16.39
N ALA A 184 -3.00 7.12 16.09
CA ALA A 184 -1.87 7.18 17.03
C ALA A 184 -1.45 8.62 17.38
N VAL A 185 -1.48 9.55 16.42
CA VAL A 185 -1.24 10.98 16.65
C VAL A 185 -2.34 11.60 17.52
N GLU A 186 -3.60 11.31 17.21
CA GLU A 186 -4.77 11.78 17.97
C GLU A 186 -4.70 11.35 19.43
N ASP A 187 -4.36 10.08 19.68
CA ASP A 187 -4.23 9.51 21.02
C ASP A 187 -3.16 10.23 21.85
N VAL A 188 -2.02 10.56 21.25
CA VAL A 188 -0.94 11.27 21.95
C VAL A 188 -1.32 12.71 22.26
N VAL A 189 -2.02 13.38 21.34
CA VAL A 189 -2.57 14.72 21.58
C VAL A 189 -3.57 14.70 22.75
N LEU A 190 -4.46 13.72 22.79
CA LEU A 190 -5.45 13.57 23.88
C LEU A 190 -4.81 13.26 25.23
N LYS A 191 -3.82 12.36 25.27
CA LYS A 191 -3.09 12.02 26.50
C LYS A 191 -2.36 13.24 27.08
N ALA A 192 -1.67 13.99 26.23
CA ALA A 192 -0.94 15.18 26.65
C ALA A 192 -1.85 16.30 27.17
N ASP A 193 -3.02 16.50 26.56
CA ASP A 193 -4.01 17.44 27.09
C ASP A 193 -4.58 16.98 28.44
N GLY A 194 -4.79 15.68 28.62
CA GLY A 194 -5.23 15.10 29.89
C GLY A 194 -4.22 15.27 31.02
N GLU A 195 -2.93 15.01 30.76
CA GLU A 195 -1.84 15.19 31.73
C GLU A 195 -1.67 16.67 32.13
N ARG A 196 -1.80 17.59 31.18
CA ARG A 196 -1.76 19.03 31.44
C ARG A 196 -2.94 19.49 32.30
N ALA A 197 -4.14 18.98 32.05
CA ALA A 197 -5.32 19.30 32.87
C ALA A 197 -5.13 18.88 34.34
N VAL A 198 -4.56 17.69 34.59
CA VAL A 198 -4.26 17.21 35.95
C VAL A 198 -3.18 18.08 36.62
N ALA A 199 -2.15 18.50 35.87
CA ALA A 199 -1.10 19.38 36.39
C ALA A 199 -1.63 20.78 36.74
N ASP A 200 -2.51 21.35 35.90
CA ASP A 200 -3.12 22.66 36.11
C ASP A 200 -4.11 22.66 37.29
N GLU A 201 -4.85 21.57 37.53
CA GLU A 201 -5.69 21.40 38.73
C GLU A 201 -4.89 21.39 40.04
N HIS A 202 -3.58 21.13 39.97
CA HIS A 202 -2.67 21.15 41.12
C HIS A 202 -1.86 22.46 41.22
N ALA A 203 -1.94 23.35 40.21
CA ALA A 203 -1.25 24.63 40.17
C ALA A 203 -2.24 25.79 40.35
N ASP A 204 -2.30 26.35 41.56
CA ASP A 204 -3.13 27.53 41.89
C ASP A 204 -2.68 28.75 41.07
N GLY A 205 -3.36 29.05 39.96
CA GLY A 205 -3.23 30.32 39.23
C GLY A 205 -2.69 30.30 37.79
N GLY A 206 -2.70 29.18 37.06
CA GLY A 206 -2.28 29.14 35.66
C GLY A 206 -3.37 29.59 34.66
N GLU A 207 -3.15 30.65 33.89
CA GLU A 207 -3.89 30.93 32.66
C GLU A 207 -3.80 29.69 31.75
N GLY A 208 -4.95 29.05 31.49
CA GLY A 208 -5.04 27.75 30.83
C GLY A 208 -4.24 27.69 29.54
N ALA A 209 -3.18 26.88 29.53
CA ALA A 209 -2.43 26.57 28.32
C ALA A 209 -3.40 26.07 27.24
N ARG A 210 -3.26 26.62 26.04
CA ARG A 210 -4.13 26.26 24.91
C ARG A 210 -4.08 24.75 24.68
N ARG A 211 -5.25 24.10 24.68
CA ARG A 211 -5.37 22.66 24.49
C ARG A 211 -4.85 22.29 23.10
N LEU A 212 -4.01 21.26 23.01
CA LEU A 212 -3.49 20.74 21.76
C LEU A 212 -4.62 20.27 20.84
N ARG A 213 -5.72 19.77 21.41
CA ARG A 213 -6.93 19.41 20.69
C ARG A 213 -7.59 20.59 19.95
N GLU A 214 -7.48 21.81 20.48
CA GLU A 214 -7.98 23.00 19.77
C GLU A 214 -7.11 23.37 18.56
N ALA A 215 -5.82 23.03 18.61
CA ALA A 215 -4.89 23.20 17.51
C ALA A 215 -5.00 22.09 16.45
N PHE A 216 -5.52 20.92 16.83
CA PHE A 216 -5.65 19.74 15.97
C PHE A 216 -7.05 19.09 16.14
N PRO A 217 -8.10 19.71 15.59
CA PRO A 217 -9.50 19.37 15.90
C PRO A 217 -10.02 18.09 15.21
N ARG A 218 -9.42 17.69 14.08
CA ARG A 218 -9.87 16.53 13.30
C ARG A 218 -9.78 15.23 14.09
N THR A 219 -10.75 14.35 13.85
CA THR A 219 -10.81 13.03 14.48
C THR A 219 -10.49 11.94 13.47
N SER A 220 -9.92 10.83 13.93
CA SER A 220 -9.71 9.63 13.13
C SER A 220 -11.01 9.14 12.48
N ALA A 221 -12.14 9.24 13.18
CA ALA A 221 -13.46 8.90 12.64
C ALA A 221 -13.86 9.78 11.45
N GLU A 222 -13.62 11.09 11.52
CA GLU A 222 -13.88 12.01 10.40
C GLU A 222 -13.00 11.69 9.20
N ILE A 223 -11.70 11.43 9.43
CA ILE A 223 -10.75 11.14 8.35
C ILE A 223 -11.10 9.83 7.65
N ARG A 224 -11.47 8.80 8.41
CA ARG A 224 -11.91 7.51 7.84
C ARG A 224 -13.13 7.69 6.92
N VAL A 225 -14.08 8.55 7.29
CA VAL A 225 -15.26 8.84 6.45
C VAL A 225 -14.89 9.63 5.19
N LEU A 226 -13.88 10.49 5.25
CA LEU A 226 -13.43 11.27 4.10
C LEU A 226 -12.58 10.45 3.12
N LEU A 227 -11.96 9.37 3.60
CA LEU A 227 -11.09 8.50 2.81
C LEU A 227 -11.73 7.15 2.45
N SER A 228 -13.01 6.94 2.76
CA SER A 228 -13.80 5.76 2.39
C SER A 228 -14.52 5.91 1.07
#